data_AF-A0A351X124-F1
#
_entry.id   AF-A0A351X124-F1
#
_cell.length_a   1.000
_cell.length_b   1.000
_cell.length_c   1.000
_cell.angle_alpha   90.00
_cell.angle_beta   90.00
_cell.angle_gamma   90.00
#
_symmetry.space_group_name_H-M   'P 1'
#
loop_
_entity.id
_entity.type
_entity.pdbx_description
1 polymer ?
#
loop_
_entity_poly.entity_id
_entity_poly.type
_entity_poly.pdbx_seq_one_letter_code
_entity_poly.pdbx_strand_id
1 'polypeptide(L)'
;AMKTDGYQANRNLVLSREARADSIPGLEILADDVRCTHGATVGKIDPEQVFYLRARGIPQVEAERLIVSGFFDPIMQRIPFEGVRERFQLSIAKKMAAYHG
;
A
#
# COMPACT_ATOMS: atom_id res chain seq x y z
N ALA A 1 12.68 -26.31 11.39
CA ALA A 1 12.03 -25.50 12.44
C ALA A 1 10.62 -26.04 12.61
N MET A 2 10.26 -26.53 13.80
CA MET A 2 8.89 -26.97 14.09
C MET A 2 8.09 -25.79 14.62
N LYS A 3 6.90 -25.53 14.06
CA LYS A 3 5.97 -24.43 14.42
C LYS A 3 6.39 -23.03 13.95
N THR A 4 6.77 -22.87 12.69
CA THR A 4 6.94 -21.54 12.07
C THR A 4 5.62 -21.08 11.46
N ASP A 5 5.13 -19.91 11.89
CA ASP A 5 4.00 -19.19 11.27
C ASP A 5 4.57 -18.01 10.48
N GLY A 6 4.42 -18.06 9.16
CA GLY A 6 4.95 -17.07 8.22
C GLY A 6 3.85 -16.41 7.42
N TYR A 7 3.70 -15.08 7.57
CA TYR A 7 2.77 -14.29 6.76
C TYR A 7 3.52 -13.29 5.88
N GLN A 8 3.30 -13.38 4.57
CA GLN A 8 3.81 -12.41 3.60
C GLN A 8 2.65 -11.67 2.92
N ALA A 9 2.57 -10.35 3.14
CA ALA A 9 1.63 -9.49 2.43
C ALA A 9 2.37 -8.55 1.47
N ASN A 10 1.90 -8.49 0.23
CA ASN A 10 2.37 -7.57 -0.78
C ASN A 10 1.18 -6.77 -1.31
N ARG A 11 1.00 -5.55 -0.81
CA ARG A 11 -0.08 -4.65 -1.25
C ARG A 11 0.54 -3.56 -2.11
N ASN A 12 0.01 -3.36 -3.31
CA ASN A 12 0.49 -2.37 -4.28
C ASN A 12 -0.63 -1.43 -4.66
N LEU A 13 -0.35 -0.12 -4.56
CA LEU A 13 -1.24 0.93 -5.02
C LEU A 13 -0.60 1.63 -6.23
N VAL A 14 -1.28 1.58 -7.36
CA VAL A 14 -0.82 2.11 -8.64
C VAL A 14 -1.26 3.58 -8.77
N LEU A 15 -0.30 4.49 -8.75
CA LEU A 15 -0.50 5.96 -8.76
C LEU A 15 -0.05 6.62 -10.07
N SER A 16 0.19 5.85 -11.13
CA SER A 16 0.53 6.37 -12.46
C SER A 16 0.02 5.40 -13.53
N ARG A 17 -0.34 5.93 -14.70
CA ARG A 17 -0.77 5.11 -15.86
C ARG A 17 0.33 4.19 -16.38
N GLU A 18 1.59 4.59 -16.22
CA GLU A 18 2.76 3.80 -16.63
C GLU A 18 3.26 2.85 -15.54
N ALA A 19 2.70 2.93 -14.32
CA ALA A 19 3.15 2.10 -13.22
C ALA A 19 2.62 0.66 -13.36
N ARG A 20 3.56 -0.29 -13.34
CA ARG A 20 3.30 -1.73 -13.34
C ARG A 20 3.82 -2.34 -12.04
N ALA A 21 3.04 -3.23 -11.44
CA ALA A 21 3.45 -4.03 -10.29
C ALA A 21 3.25 -5.51 -10.64
N ASP A 22 4.36 -6.25 -10.77
CA ASP A 22 4.35 -7.69 -10.94
C ASP A 22 4.72 -8.34 -9.59
N SER A 23 3.75 -8.96 -8.92
CA SER A 23 3.97 -9.66 -7.66
C SER A 23 4.20 -11.15 -7.92
N ILE A 24 5.43 -11.62 -7.72
CA ILE A 24 5.77 -13.05 -7.77
C ILE A 24 6.17 -13.49 -6.34
N PRO A 25 5.22 -13.77 -5.44
CA PRO A 25 5.54 -14.25 -4.10
C PRO A 25 6.10 -15.67 -4.17
N GLY A 26 7.25 -15.89 -3.55
CA GLY A 26 7.90 -17.20 -3.44
C GLY A 26 8.19 -17.54 -1.98
N LEU A 27 7.87 -18.78 -1.59
CA LEU A 27 8.19 -19.36 -0.28
C LEU A 27 8.84 -20.71 -0.53
N GLU A 28 10.07 -20.91 -0.04
CA GLU A 28 10.72 -22.21 -0.01
C GLU A 28 10.55 -22.79 1.40
N ILE A 29 9.83 -23.89 1.52
CA ILE A 29 9.48 -24.52 2.80
C ILE A 29 10.14 -25.90 2.88
N LEU A 30 11.07 -26.05 3.82
CA LEU A 30 11.86 -27.26 4.04
C LEU A 30 11.45 -28.02 5.32
N ALA A 31 10.25 -27.78 5.86
CA ALA A 31 9.78 -28.38 7.11
C ALA A 31 8.29 -28.73 7.06
N ASP A 32 7.93 -29.90 7.63
CA ASP A 32 6.61 -30.53 7.48
C ASP A 32 5.50 -29.97 8.39
N ASP A 33 5.86 -29.14 9.38
CA ASP A 33 4.92 -28.59 10.39
C ASP A 33 5.01 -27.05 10.47
N VAL A 34 4.63 -26.39 9.37
CA VAL A 34 4.58 -24.93 9.25
C VAL A 34 3.29 -24.47 8.56
N ARG A 35 2.79 -23.29 8.95
CA ARG A 35 1.70 -22.60 8.25
C ARG A 35 2.29 -21.34 7.63
N CYS A 36 2.26 -21.28 6.30
CA CYS A 36 2.72 -20.11 5.56
C CYS A 36 1.62 -19.65 4.61
N THR A 37 1.30 -18.35 4.64
CA THR A 37 0.31 -17.75 3.74
C THR A 37 0.89 -16.51 3.07
N HIS A 38 0.59 -16.34 1.79
CA HIS A 38 0.93 -15.13 1.05
C HIS A 38 -0.33 -14.48 0.46
N GLY A 39 -0.36 -13.15 0.44
CA GLY A 39 -1.42 -12.38 -0.21
C GLY A 39 -0.82 -11.23 -0.99
N ALA A 40 -1.09 -11.18 -2.29
CA ALA A 40 -0.72 -10.07 -3.16
C ALA A 40 -1.97 -9.34 -3.65
N THR A 41 -2.03 -8.02 -3.45
CA THR A 41 -3.05 -7.17 -4.06
C THR A 41 -2.40 -6.07 -4.89
N VAL A 42 -2.93 -5.85 -6.09
CA VAL A 42 -2.53 -4.74 -6.95
C VAL A 42 -3.81 -4.01 -7.33
N GLY A 43 -3.88 -2.73 -7.02
CA GLY A 43 -5.07 -1.92 -7.29
C GLY A 43 -4.75 -0.47 -7.59
N LYS A 44 -5.68 0.20 -8.27
CA LYS A 44 -5.73 1.67 -8.33
C LYS A 44 -6.45 2.19 -7.08
N ILE A 45 -6.55 3.50 -6.93
CA ILE A 45 -7.45 4.10 -5.93
C ILE A 45 -8.87 3.63 -6.21
N ASP A 46 -9.54 3.11 -5.18
CA ASP A 46 -10.90 2.58 -5.29
C ASP A 46 -11.92 3.72 -5.52
N PRO A 47 -12.60 3.77 -6.67
CA PRO A 47 -13.59 4.80 -6.96
C PRO A 47 -14.76 4.82 -5.97
N GLU A 48 -15.11 3.69 -5.35
CA GLU A 48 -16.19 3.61 -4.37
C GLU A 48 -15.79 4.30 -3.06
N GLN A 49 -14.54 4.12 -2.61
CA GLN A 49 -13.99 4.83 -1.46
C GLN A 49 -13.94 6.35 -1.71
N VAL A 50 -13.53 6.76 -2.91
CA VAL A 50 -13.53 8.17 -3.31
C VAL A 50 -14.94 8.74 -3.34
N PHE A 51 -15.89 8.01 -3.94
CA PHE A 51 -17.29 8.41 -3.98
C PHE A 51 -17.86 8.59 -2.56
N TYR A 52 -17.57 7.65 -1.66
CA TYR A 52 -18.02 7.71 -0.27
C TYR A 52 -17.49 8.94 0.48
N LEU A 53 -16.19 9.24 0.35
CA LEU A 53 -15.59 10.44 0.96
C LEU A 53 -16.17 11.72 0.36
N ARG A 54 -16.41 11.74 -0.96
CA ARG A 54 -17.05 12.88 -1.64
C ARG A 54 -18.49 13.10 -1.22
N ALA A 55 -19.25 12.04 -1.00
CA ALA A 55 -20.62 12.13 -0.46
C ALA A 55 -20.64 12.76 0.94
N ARG A 56 -19.52 12.74 1.66
CA ARG A 56 -19.32 13.41 2.96
C ARG A 56 -18.74 14.83 2.84
N GLY A 57 -18.68 15.38 1.63
CA GLY A 57 -18.23 16.76 1.37
C GLY A 57 -16.72 16.93 1.19
N ILE A 58 -15.95 15.83 1.17
CA ILE A 58 -14.49 15.89 0.97
C ILE A 58 -14.20 16.07 -0.53
N PRO A 59 -13.41 17.08 -0.94
CA PRO A 59 -13.03 17.25 -2.35
C PRO A 59 -12.32 16.02 -2.93
N GLN A 60 -12.50 15.73 -4.22
CA GLN A 60 -11.90 14.58 -4.91
C GLN A 60 -10.40 14.43 -4.60
N VAL A 61 -9.63 15.51 -4.75
CA VAL A 61 -8.17 15.50 -4.53
C VAL A 61 -7.81 15.16 -3.08
N GLU A 62 -8.60 15.64 -2.11
CA GLU A 62 -8.38 15.32 -0.70
C GLU A 62 -8.78 13.88 -0.39
N ALA A 63 -9.89 13.39 -0.96
CA ALA A 63 -10.33 12.02 -0.81
C ALA A 63 -9.27 11.02 -1.30
N GLU A 64 -8.71 11.26 -2.50
CA GLU A 64 -7.62 10.46 -3.05
C GLU A 64 -6.37 10.50 -2.16
N ARG A 65 -5.98 11.68 -1.67
CA ARG A 65 -4.84 11.84 -0.75
C ARG A 65 -5.06 11.09 0.57
N LEU A 66 -6.27 11.13 1.13
CA LEU A 66 -6.61 10.43 2.37
C LEU A 66 -6.50 8.92 2.19
N ILE A 67 -7.03 8.37 1.10
CA ILE A 67 -6.95 6.93 0.79
C ILE A 67 -5.48 6.51 0.67
N VAL A 68 -4.69 7.25 -0.10
CA VAL A 68 -3.26 6.95 -0.32
C VAL A 68 -2.47 7.07 0.98
N SER A 69 -2.75 8.08 1.79
CA SER A 69 -2.06 8.25 3.09
C SER A 69 -2.41 7.10 4.04
N GLY A 70 -3.68 6.71 4.12
CA GLY A 70 -4.12 5.55 4.91
C GLY A 70 -3.51 4.23 4.43
N PHE A 71 -3.30 4.08 3.12
CA PHE A 71 -2.61 2.91 2.56
C PHE A 71 -1.15 2.80 3.05
N PHE A 72 -0.42 3.91 3.11
CA PHE A 72 0.98 3.92 3.52
C PHE A 72 1.20 4.07 5.03
N ASP A 73 0.21 4.51 5.80
CA ASP A 73 0.34 4.77 7.24
C ASP A 73 0.95 3.59 8.04
N PRO A 74 0.51 2.33 7.87
CA PRO A 74 1.12 1.20 8.60
C PRO A 74 2.62 1.03 8.34
N ILE A 75 3.10 1.40 7.15
CA ILE A 75 4.53 1.38 6.82
C ILE A 75 5.22 2.58 7.47
N MET A 76 4.62 3.77 7.42
CA MET A 76 5.19 4.98 8.04
C MET A 76 5.38 4.86 9.55
N GLN A 77 4.44 4.21 10.24
CA GLN A 77 4.51 3.96 11.69
C GLN A 77 5.68 3.03 12.09
N ARG A 78 6.16 2.20 11.15
CA ARG A 78 7.30 1.29 11.37
C ARG A 78 8.66 1.96 11.14
N ILE A 79 8.70 3.17 10.60
CA ILE A 79 9.93 3.93 10.35
C ILE A 79 10.25 4.75 11.61
N PRO A 80 11.31 4.42 12.37
CA PRO A 80 11.60 5.11 13.63
C PRO A 80 12.28 6.47 13.41
N PHE A 81 12.94 6.67 12.27
CA PHE A 81 13.69 7.88 11.98
C PHE A 81 12.84 8.90 11.20
N GLU A 82 12.59 10.04 11.82
CA GLU A 82 11.70 11.09 11.32
C GLU A 82 12.11 11.60 9.93
N GLY A 83 13.38 11.89 9.70
CA GLY A 83 13.84 12.40 8.41
C GLY A 83 13.60 11.43 7.23
N VAL A 84 13.56 10.12 7.48
CA VAL A 84 13.21 9.13 6.46
C VAL A 84 11.70 9.14 6.21
N ARG A 85 10.89 9.26 7.28
CA ARG A 85 9.43 9.37 7.18
C ARG A 85 9.04 10.61 6.37
N GLU A 86 9.62 11.77 6.67
CA GLU A 86 9.39 13.01 5.93
C GLU A 86 9.75 12.89 4.45
N ARG A 87 10.94 12.34 4.15
CA ARG A 87 11.37 12.13 2.77
C ARG A 87 10.40 11.21 2.00
N PHE A 88 9.87 10.20 2.67
CA PHE A 88 8.85 9.31 2.10
C PHE A 88 7.54 10.03 1.84
N GLN A 89 7.02 10.80 2.82
CA GLN A 89 5.81 11.59 2.67
C GLN A 89 5.92 12.60 1.51
N LEU A 90 7.04 13.30 1.40
CA LEU A 90 7.33 14.21 0.29
C LEU A 90 7.34 13.50 -1.06
N SER A 91 7.88 12.28 -1.12
CA SER A 91 7.92 11.49 -2.35
C SER A 91 6.53 11.03 -2.78
N ILE A 92 5.67 10.65 -1.83
CA ILE A 92 4.26 10.31 -2.09
C ILE A 92 3.51 11.55 -2.56
N ALA A 93 3.67 12.70 -1.88
CA ALA A 93 3.01 13.95 -2.25
C ALA A 93 3.37 14.40 -3.68
N LYS A 94 4.66 14.27 -4.06
CA LYS A 94 5.11 14.56 -5.43
C LYS A 94 4.45 13.64 -6.47
N LYS A 95 4.34 12.33 -6.18
CA LYS A 95 3.63 11.39 -7.08
C LYS A 95 2.15 11.73 -7.19
N MET A 96 1.51 12.09 -6.08
CA MET A 96 0.10 12.49 -6.07
C MET A 96 -0.16 13.78 -6.83
N ALA A 97 0.77 14.73 -6.86
CA ALA A 97 0.63 15.94 -7.67
C ALA A 97 0.59 15.65 -9.19
N ALA A 98 1.19 14.55 -9.63
CA ALA A 98 1.16 14.10 -11.02
C ALA A 98 -0.01 13.15 -11.34
N TYR A 99 -0.72 12.66 -10.31
CA TYR A 99 -1.84 11.75 -10.47
C TYR A 99 -3.09 12.53 -10.94
N HIS A 100 -3.60 12.12 -12.09
CA HIS A 100 -4.88 12.56 -12.63
C HIS A 100 -5.62 11.28 -13.01
N GLY A 101 -6.75 11.01 -12.35
CA GLY A 101 -7.56 9.77 -12.47
C GLY A 101 -7.46 9.00 -13.78
#